data_AF-A0A5K7X6Y1-F1
#
_entry.id   AF-A0A5K7X6Y1-F1
#
_cell.length_a   1.000
_cell.length_b   1.000
_cell.length_c   1.000
_cell.angle_alpha   90.00
_cell.angle_beta   90.00
_cell.angle_gamma   90.00
#
_symmetry.space_group_name_H-M   'P 1'
#
loop_
_entity.id
_entity.type
_entity.pdbx_description
1 polymer ?
#
loop_
_entity_poly.entity_id
_entity_poly.type
_entity_poly.pdbx_seq_one_letter_code
_entity_poly.pdbx_strand_id
1 'polypeptide(L)'
;MQWTRKVTHTCPYCGSSVVIDDIPGRWTCPNCGQTFTYGTDGQTHQADEETLMPQVEWIVKLFAKLAKQDGVVSENEVRQVDLIVRQAFQPSRQQRRKIMTIFNESRYSDESFESIAQNLYDSLGGRRDVLVDTVTALLAIAVADGALRPEEDAMISTAAGIFGLARHYEVIKAQFFGQSSGSRTSNKTSLEEGYRLLGCTSSDSDQVIKKKYRQLIKDNHPDRLMSQGASEADIKAANEKVAQIKRAYEQIMAARS
;
A
#
# COMPACT_ATOMS: atom_id res chain seq x y z
N MET A 1 -3.89 -39.03 -27.74
CA MET A 1 -2.52 -38.74 -28.18
C MET A 1 -2.59 -37.52 -29.09
N GLN A 2 -2.38 -36.31 -28.57
CA GLN A 2 -2.31 -35.12 -29.41
C GLN A 2 -0.91 -35.06 -30.03
N TRP A 3 -0.82 -35.37 -31.32
CA TRP A 3 0.39 -35.13 -32.10
C TRP A 3 0.50 -33.62 -32.35
N THR A 4 1.35 -32.93 -31.59
CA THR A 4 1.68 -31.54 -31.90
C THR A 4 2.71 -31.51 -33.02
N ARG A 5 2.36 -30.87 -34.14
CA ARG A 5 3.31 -30.63 -35.24
C ARG A 5 4.35 -29.64 -34.75
N LYS A 6 5.64 -29.99 -34.85
CA LYS A 6 6.72 -29.05 -34.54
C LYS A 6 6.97 -28.14 -35.73
N VAL A 7 7.12 -26.85 -35.46
CA VAL A 7 7.42 -25.80 -36.43
C VAL A 7 8.65 -25.02 -35.99
N THR A 8 9.44 -24.57 -36.96
CA THR A 8 10.66 -23.80 -36.72
C THR A 8 10.40 -22.34 -37.02
N HIS A 9 10.65 -21.47 -36.05
CA HIS A 9 10.53 -20.03 -36.19
C HIS A 9 11.80 -19.31 -35.75
N THR A 10 11.90 -18.03 -36.04
CA THR A 10 13.03 -17.18 -35.66
C THR A 10 12.69 -16.43 -34.37
N CYS A 11 13.54 -16.52 -33.34
CA CYS A 11 13.33 -15.75 -32.12
C CYS A 11 13.38 -14.24 -32.43
N PRO A 12 12.36 -13.46 -32.04
CA PRO A 12 12.29 -12.02 -32.35
C PRO A 12 13.22 -11.15 -31.48
N TYR A 13 13.95 -11.75 -30.53
CA TYR A 13 14.93 -11.06 -29.69
C TYR A 13 16.37 -11.29 -30.17
N CYS A 14 16.78 -12.55 -30.35
CA CYS A 14 18.18 -12.88 -30.69
C CYS A 14 18.38 -13.45 -32.09
N GLY A 15 17.31 -13.60 -32.89
CA GLY A 15 17.39 -14.11 -34.25
C GLY A 15 17.68 -15.62 -34.36
N SER A 16 17.82 -16.35 -33.25
CA SER A 16 18.08 -17.79 -33.30
C SER A 16 16.87 -18.58 -33.76
N SER A 17 17.08 -19.64 -34.55
CA SER A 17 16.03 -20.60 -34.87
C SER A 17 15.57 -21.36 -33.63
N VAL A 18 14.27 -21.39 -33.39
CA VAL A 18 13.63 -22.07 -32.26
C VAL A 18 12.58 -23.04 -32.78
N VAL A 19 12.49 -24.21 -32.14
CA VAL A 19 11.50 -25.24 -32.48
C VAL A 19 10.42 -25.23 -31.40
N ILE A 20 9.19 -24.97 -31.81
CA ILE A 20 8.01 -24.90 -30.94
C ILE A 20 6.91 -25.84 -31.48
N ASP A 21 5.93 -26.16 -30.64
CA ASP A 21 4.71 -26.79 -31.14
C ASP A 21 3.88 -25.75 -31.89
N ASP A 22 3.15 -26.19 -32.92
CA ASP A 22 2.26 -25.35 -33.73
C ASP A 22 0.97 -25.00 -32.96
N ILE A 23 1.15 -24.34 -31.82
CA ILE A 23 0.12 -23.90 -30.89
C ILE A 23 0.39 -22.43 -30.59
N PRO A 24 -0.47 -21.50 -31.06
CA PRO A 24 -0.37 -20.09 -30.72
C PRO A 24 -0.31 -19.89 -29.20
N GLY A 25 0.61 -19.06 -28.74
CA GLY A 25 0.87 -18.92 -27.32
C GLY A 25 2.24 -18.35 -26.99
N ARG A 26 2.59 -18.38 -25.70
CA ARG A 26 3.89 -17.90 -25.21
C ARG A 26 4.92 -19.02 -25.22
N TRP A 27 6.10 -18.71 -25.75
CA TRP A 27 7.21 -19.63 -25.92
C TRP A 27 8.50 -19.00 -25.39
N THR A 28 9.37 -19.79 -24.77
CA THR A 28 10.67 -19.30 -24.28
C THR A 28 11.78 -19.76 -25.20
N CYS A 29 12.61 -18.82 -25.67
CA CYS A 29 13.75 -19.13 -26.51
C CYS A 29 14.84 -19.87 -25.71
N PRO A 30 15.27 -21.08 -26.12
CA PRO A 30 16.31 -21.83 -25.42
C PRO A 30 17.70 -21.19 -25.52
N ASN A 31 17.91 -20.30 -26.50
CA ASN A 31 19.21 -19.67 -26.72
C ASN A 31 19.41 -18.39 -25.87
N CYS A 32 18.41 -17.50 -25.81
CA CYS A 32 18.52 -16.25 -25.05
C CYS A 32 17.67 -16.18 -23.77
N GLY A 33 16.83 -17.18 -23.51
CA GLY A 33 15.94 -17.21 -22.35
C GLY A 33 14.73 -16.26 -22.41
N GLN A 34 14.60 -15.44 -23.46
CA GLN A 34 13.48 -14.50 -23.60
C GLN A 34 12.19 -15.21 -24.03
N THR A 35 11.08 -14.79 -23.44
CA THR A 35 9.74 -15.25 -23.81
C THR A 35 9.20 -14.41 -24.96
N PHE A 36 8.69 -15.05 -26.01
CA PHE A 36 8.06 -14.44 -27.18
C PHE A 36 6.66 -15.03 -27.40
N THR A 37 5.87 -14.44 -28.30
CA THR A 37 4.54 -14.95 -28.65
C THR A 37 4.54 -15.53 -30.06
N TYR A 38 3.91 -16.70 -30.24
CA TYR A 38 3.59 -17.28 -31.54
C TYR A 38 2.11 -17.01 -31.84
N GLY A 39 1.83 -16.26 -32.90
CA GLY A 39 0.49 -15.80 -33.24
C GLY A 39 -0.30 -16.78 -34.10
N THR A 40 -1.60 -16.53 -34.24
CA THR A 40 -2.47 -17.27 -35.19
C THR A 40 -2.16 -16.94 -36.66
N ASP A 41 -1.33 -15.92 -36.89
CA ASP A 41 -0.77 -15.53 -38.19
C ASP A 41 0.45 -16.37 -38.60
N GLY A 42 0.90 -17.31 -37.75
CA GLY A 42 2.06 -18.14 -38.00
C GLY A 42 3.40 -17.40 -37.83
N GLN A 43 3.40 -16.23 -37.18
CA GLN A 43 4.60 -15.44 -36.92
C GLN A 43 4.93 -15.37 -35.43
N THR A 44 6.20 -15.11 -35.14
CA THR A 44 6.69 -14.88 -33.79
C THR A 44 6.90 -13.40 -33.54
N HIS A 45 6.22 -12.87 -32.54
CA HIS A 45 6.32 -11.49 -32.12
C HIS A 45 7.08 -11.44 -30.80
N GLN A 46 7.84 -10.36 -30.57
CA GLN A 46 8.32 -10.09 -29.21
C GLN A 46 7.11 -10.18 -28.28
N ALA A 47 7.25 -10.83 -27.12
CA ALA A 47 6.15 -10.81 -26.18
C ALA A 47 5.90 -9.33 -25.90
N ASP A 48 4.68 -8.86 -26.16
CA ASP A 48 4.28 -7.51 -25.76
C ASP A 48 4.72 -7.36 -24.31
N GLU A 49 5.76 -6.56 -24.10
CA GLU A 49 6.21 -6.26 -22.76
C GLU A 49 5.04 -5.49 -22.18
N GLU A 50 4.26 -6.15 -21.34
CA GLU A 50 2.96 -5.65 -20.91
C GLU A 50 3.19 -4.37 -20.12
N THR A 51 3.19 -3.26 -20.86
CA THR A 51 3.82 -2.03 -20.44
C THR A 51 2.89 -1.40 -19.41
N LEU A 52 3.42 -1.09 -18.24
CA LEU A 52 2.66 -0.33 -17.26
C LEU A 52 2.44 1.06 -17.84
N MET A 53 1.22 1.57 -17.71
CA MET A 53 0.98 2.97 -18.04
C MET A 53 1.89 3.84 -17.17
N PRO A 54 2.56 4.89 -17.70
CA PRO A 54 3.53 5.69 -16.95
C PRO A 54 2.99 6.22 -15.61
N GLN A 55 1.72 6.65 -15.58
CA GLN A 55 1.09 7.10 -14.33
C GLN A 55 1.04 6.04 -13.23
N VAL A 56 0.91 4.75 -13.56
CA VAL A 56 0.85 3.66 -12.57
C VAL A 56 2.19 3.53 -11.87
N GLU A 57 3.29 3.65 -12.61
CA GLU A 57 4.63 3.62 -12.03
C GLU A 57 4.82 4.75 -11.01
N TRP A 58 4.44 5.98 -11.37
CA TRP A 58 4.53 7.13 -10.48
C TRP A 58 3.64 7.00 -9.23
N ILE A 59 2.41 6.52 -9.38
CA ILE A 59 1.49 6.28 -8.26
C ILE A 59 2.08 5.24 -7.28
N VAL A 60 2.63 4.13 -7.81
CA VAL A 60 3.26 3.08 -6.99
C VAL A 60 4.51 3.61 -6.29
N LYS A 61 5.31 4.44 -6.96
CA LYS A 61 6.46 5.14 -6.37
C LYS A 61 6.06 6.03 -5.18
N LEU A 62 4.95 6.76 -5.29
CA LEU A 62 4.41 7.56 -4.18
C LEU A 62 4.00 6.69 -2.99
N PHE A 63 3.29 5.58 -3.25
CA PHE A 63 2.89 4.65 -2.20
C PHE A 63 4.12 4.07 -1.46
N ALA A 64 5.16 3.70 -2.22
CA ALA A 64 6.40 3.17 -1.67
C ALA A 64 7.13 4.17 -0.76
N LYS A 65 7.20 5.44 -1.17
CA LYS A 65 7.84 6.50 -0.38
C LYS A 65 7.06 6.84 0.88
N LEU A 66 5.73 6.90 0.80
CA LEU A 66 4.87 7.11 1.96
C LEU A 66 5.06 6.00 2.98
N ALA A 67 5.05 4.74 2.54
CA ALA A 67 5.22 3.58 3.42
C ALA A 67 6.63 3.52 4.06
N LYS A 68 7.66 4.11 3.43
CA LYS A 68 9.03 4.14 3.97
C LYS A 68 9.20 5.12 5.13
N GLN A 69 8.32 6.11 5.30
CA GLN A 69 8.53 7.22 6.24
C GLN A 69 8.73 6.75 7.70
N ASP A 70 8.04 5.69 8.11
CA ASP A 70 8.20 5.06 9.44
C ASP A 70 9.44 4.16 9.55
N GLY A 71 9.94 3.65 8.43
CA GLY A 71 11.01 2.65 8.35
C GLY A 71 10.52 1.20 8.41
N VAL A 72 9.33 0.95 9.00
CA VAL A 72 8.69 -0.38 9.01
C VAL A 72 7.36 -0.33 8.25
N VAL A 73 7.30 -1.08 7.14
CA VAL A 73 6.06 -1.24 6.37
C VAL A 73 5.26 -2.40 6.95
N SER A 74 4.00 -2.15 7.28
CA SER A 74 3.12 -3.18 7.84
C SER A 74 2.53 -4.07 6.75
N GLU A 75 2.14 -5.30 7.13
CA GLU A 75 1.44 -6.22 6.21
C GLU A 75 0.10 -5.64 5.73
N ASN A 76 -0.50 -4.77 6.54
CA ASN A 76 -1.78 -4.15 6.25
C ASN A 76 -1.63 -3.02 5.22
N GLU A 77 -0.58 -2.20 5.30
CA GLU A 77 -0.22 -1.23 4.26
C GLU A 77 0.04 -1.94 2.92
N VAL A 78 0.82 -3.02 2.90
CA VAL A 78 1.07 -3.83 1.68
C VAL A 78 -0.24 -4.37 1.11
N ARG A 79 -1.14 -4.86 1.97
CA ARG A 79 -2.46 -5.35 1.55
C ARG A 79 -3.32 -4.24 0.98
N GLN A 80 -3.31 -3.04 1.57
CA GLN A 80 -4.04 -1.89 1.04
C GLN A 80 -3.50 -1.45 -0.32
N VAL A 81 -2.18 -1.39 -0.48
CA VAL A 81 -1.55 -1.10 -1.78
C VAL A 81 -1.99 -2.13 -2.83
N ASP A 82 -1.95 -3.44 -2.52
CA ASP A 82 -2.39 -4.48 -3.44
C ASP A 82 -3.87 -4.34 -3.82
N LEU A 83 -4.73 -4.00 -2.85
CA LEU A 83 -6.17 -3.82 -3.08
C LEU A 83 -6.46 -2.61 -3.97
N ILE A 84 -5.86 -1.46 -3.66
CA ILE A 84 -6.00 -0.23 -4.45
C ILE A 84 -5.51 -0.45 -5.88
N VAL A 85 -4.34 -1.06 -6.04
CA VAL A 85 -3.76 -1.35 -7.36
C VAL A 85 -4.67 -2.26 -8.17
N ARG A 86 -5.25 -3.31 -7.56
CA ARG A 86 -6.15 -4.22 -8.25
C ARG A 86 -7.46 -3.56 -8.66
N GLN A 87 -8.03 -2.73 -7.79
CA GLN A 87 -9.30 -2.07 -8.05
C GLN A 87 -9.16 -0.97 -9.10
N ALA A 88 -8.10 -0.17 -9.02
CA ALA A 88 -7.88 0.97 -9.92
C ALA A 88 -7.37 0.55 -11.30
N PHE A 89 -6.45 -0.42 -11.38
CA PHE A 89 -5.73 -0.72 -12.62
C PHE A 89 -5.98 -2.11 -13.20
N GLN A 90 -6.59 -3.02 -12.43
CA GLN A 90 -6.86 -4.41 -12.83
C GLN A 90 -5.68 -5.09 -13.55
N PRO A 91 -4.45 -5.05 -12.97
CA PRO A 91 -3.26 -5.48 -13.67
C PRO A 91 -3.27 -7.00 -13.90
N SER A 92 -2.66 -7.42 -15.01
CA SER A 92 -2.33 -8.82 -15.24
C SER A 92 -1.40 -9.37 -14.15
N ARG A 93 -1.23 -10.70 -14.11
CA ARG A 93 -0.26 -11.33 -13.18
C ARG A 93 1.18 -10.82 -13.41
N GLN A 94 1.55 -10.47 -14.63
CA GLN A 94 2.88 -9.99 -14.98
C GLN A 94 3.04 -8.51 -14.60
N GLN A 95 2.05 -7.68 -14.92
CA GLN A 95 2.01 -6.28 -14.49
C GLN A 95 2.04 -6.16 -12.96
N ARG A 96 1.30 -7.02 -12.25
CA ARG A 96 1.31 -7.06 -10.78
C ARG A 96 2.70 -7.37 -10.20
N ARG A 97 3.45 -8.27 -10.83
CA ARG A 97 4.85 -8.54 -10.43
C ARG A 97 5.71 -7.30 -10.64
N LYS A 98 5.59 -6.63 -11.80
CA LYS A 98 6.33 -5.40 -12.11
C LYS A 98 6.01 -4.27 -11.13
N ILE A 99 4.74 -4.09 -10.77
CA ILE A 99 4.30 -3.13 -9.74
C ILE A 99 4.97 -3.43 -8.39
N MET A 100 4.98 -4.70 -7.95
CA MET A 100 5.64 -5.07 -6.69
C MET A 100 7.16 -4.85 -6.73
N THR A 101 7.81 -5.09 -7.87
CA THR A 101 9.23 -4.76 -8.06
C THR A 101 9.46 -3.25 -7.91
N ILE A 102 8.70 -2.43 -8.65
CA ILE A 102 8.80 -0.96 -8.58
C ILE A 102 8.56 -0.48 -7.15
N PHE A 103 7.54 -0.99 -6.46
CA PHE A 103 7.25 -0.63 -5.08
C PHE A 103 8.45 -0.88 -4.16
N ASN A 104 9.04 -2.07 -4.22
CA ASN A 104 10.17 -2.43 -3.36
C ASN A 104 11.44 -1.63 -3.67
N GLU A 105 11.76 -1.41 -4.95
CA GLU A 105 12.92 -0.62 -5.38
C GLU A 105 12.78 0.85 -4.97
N SER A 106 11.59 1.41 -5.17
CA SER A 106 11.31 2.84 -4.93
C SER A 106 11.35 3.21 -3.45
N ARG A 107 11.14 2.24 -2.54
CA ARG A 107 11.33 2.47 -1.09
C ARG A 107 12.73 2.97 -0.77
N TYR A 108 13.75 2.45 -1.46
CA TYR A 108 15.14 2.75 -1.15
C TYR A 108 15.83 3.67 -2.15
N SER A 109 15.11 4.15 -3.17
CA SER A 109 15.68 5.10 -4.13
C SER A 109 16.01 6.45 -3.48
N ASP A 110 16.92 7.21 -4.10
CA ASP A 110 17.27 8.58 -3.68
C ASP A 110 16.29 9.64 -4.20
N GLU A 111 15.33 9.26 -5.05
CA GLU A 111 14.31 10.18 -5.55
C GLU A 111 13.46 10.74 -4.40
N SER A 112 13.22 12.05 -4.39
CA SER A 112 12.36 12.67 -3.38
C SER A 112 10.88 12.41 -3.67
N PHE A 113 10.05 12.44 -2.62
CA PHE A 113 8.61 12.27 -2.74
C PHE A 113 7.98 13.36 -3.62
N GLU A 114 8.45 14.59 -3.48
CA GLU A 114 8.01 15.77 -4.24
C GLU A 114 8.33 15.65 -5.73
N SER A 115 9.52 15.14 -6.07
CA SER A 115 9.93 14.91 -7.45
C SER A 115 9.01 13.89 -8.13
N ILE A 116 8.69 12.79 -7.44
CA ILE A 116 7.78 11.76 -7.93
C ILE A 116 6.36 12.34 -8.11
N ALA A 117 5.89 13.16 -7.16
CA ALA A 117 4.58 13.82 -7.28
C ALA A 117 4.55 14.77 -8.48
N GLN A 118 5.60 15.57 -8.70
CA GLN A 118 5.67 16.46 -9.86
C GLN A 118 5.64 15.68 -11.18
N ASN A 119 6.42 14.59 -11.29
CA ASN A 119 6.41 13.73 -12.47
C ASN A 119 5.04 13.10 -12.73
N LEU A 120 4.32 12.68 -11.67
CA LEU A 120 2.95 12.21 -11.82
C LEU A 120 2.05 13.31 -12.38
N TYR A 121 2.09 14.50 -11.80
CA TYR A 121 1.27 15.64 -12.21
C TYR A 121 1.49 15.98 -13.68
N ASP A 122 2.75 16.09 -14.09
CA ASP A 122 3.14 16.40 -15.47
C ASP A 122 2.72 15.30 -16.44
N SER A 123 2.81 14.02 -16.03
CA SER A 123 2.41 12.87 -16.86
C SER A 123 0.90 12.77 -17.11
N LEU A 124 0.07 13.38 -16.25
CA LEU A 124 -1.37 13.23 -16.29
C LEU A 124 -2.09 14.29 -17.14
N GLY A 125 -1.39 15.31 -17.62
CA GLY A 125 -1.92 16.27 -18.60
C GLY A 125 -3.25 16.93 -18.20
N GLY A 126 -3.50 17.12 -16.90
CA GLY A 126 -4.74 17.73 -16.39
C GLY A 126 -5.86 16.75 -15.99
N ARG A 127 -5.61 15.43 -15.97
CA ARG A 127 -6.55 14.44 -15.40
C ARG A 127 -6.67 14.57 -13.88
N ARG A 128 -7.48 15.53 -13.46
CA ARG A 128 -7.71 15.90 -12.05
C ARG A 128 -8.36 14.79 -11.23
N ASP A 129 -9.20 13.97 -11.86
CA ASP A 129 -9.81 12.77 -11.28
C ASP A 129 -8.74 11.79 -10.76
N VAL A 130 -7.75 11.45 -11.59
CA VAL A 130 -6.67 10.54 -11.20
C VAL A 130 -5.81 11.11 -10.07
N LEU A 131 -5.60 12.43 -10.04
CA LEU A 131 -4.88 13.10 -8.96
C LEU A 131 -5.66 13.05 -7.63
N VAL A 132 -6.98 13.25 -7.68
CA VAL A 132 -7.87 13.13 -6.52
C VAL A 132 -7.88 11.70 -5.99
N ASP A 133 -7.98 10.71 -6.88
CA ASP A 133 -7.93 9.30 -6.53
C ASP A 133 -6.58 8.92 -5.92
N THR A 134 -5.49 9.47 -6.45
CA THR A 134 -4.14 9.24 -5.91
C THR A 134 -4.00 9.77 -4.48
N VAL A 135 -4.46 10.99 -4.20
CA VAL A 135 -4.44 11.57 -2.84
C VAL A 135 -5.32 10.75 -1.89
N THR A 136 -6.49 10.32 -2.37
CA THR A 136 -7.41 9.46 -1.61
C THR A 136 -6.77 8.12 -1.27
N ALA A 137 -6.09 7.49 -2.22
CA ALA A 137 -5.36 6.25 -2.03
C ALA A 137 -4.18 6.39 -1.05
N LEU A 138 -3.40 7.47 -1.17
CA LEU A 138 -2.32 7.77 -0.23
C LEU A 138 -2.83 7.87 1.21
N LEU A 139 -3.95 8.58 1.40
CA LEU A 139 -4.57 8.69 2.71
C LEU A 139 -5.10 7.35 3.22
N ALA A 140 -5.76 6.55 2.36
CA ALA A 140 -6.26 5.23 2.70
C ALA A 140 -5.15 4.27 3.16
N ILE A 141 -3.97 4.35 2.53
CA ILE A 141 -2.79 3.57 2.93
C ILE A 141 -2.27 4.05 4.29
N ALA A 142 -2.10 5.36 4.49
CA ALA A 142 -1.61 5.89 5.76
C ALA A 142 -2.55 5.59 6.94
N VAL A 143 -3.87 5.59 6.72
CA VAL A 143 -4.84 5.23 7.77
C VAL A 143 -5.09 3.72 7.88
N ALA A 144 -4.42 2.87 7.10
CA ALA A 144 -4.63 1.42 7.14
C ALA A 144 -4.41 0.87 8.55
N ASP A 145 -3.35 1.35 9.22
CA ASP A 145 -3.01 1.01 10.60
C ASP A 145 -3.70 1.93 11.62
N GLY A 146 -4.73 2.64 11.14
CA GLY A 146 -5.82 3.35 11.82
C GLY A 146 -5.46 4.62 12.59
N ALA A 147 -4.26 5.15 12.40
CA ALA A 147 -3.94 6.55 12.74
C ALA A 147 -3.04 7.12 11.65
N LEU A 148 -3.38 8.33 11.18
CA LEU A 148 -2.51 9.09 10.29
C LEU A 148 -1.45 9.80 11.12
N ARG A 149 -0.17 9.53 10.87
CA ARG A 149 0.93 10.20 11.56
C ARG A 149 1.12 11.63 11.01
N PRO A 150 1.61 12.59 11.82
CA PRO A 150 1.85 13.96 11.36
C PRO A 150 2.79 14.06 10.15
N GLU A 151 3.78 13.17 10.07
CA GLU A 151 4.73 13.14 8.95
C GLU A 151 4.08 12.69 7.66
N GLU A 152 3.24 11.66 7.71
CA GLU A 152 2.47 11.19 6.55
C GLU A 152 1.45 12.24 6.11
N ASP A 153 0.77 12.88 7.05
CA ASP A 153 -0.13 13.99 6.77
C ASP A 153 0.60 15.13 6.02
N ALA A 154 1.81 15.49 6.46
CA ALA A 154 2.63 16.50 5.81
C ALA A 154 3.06 16.07 4.39
N MET A 155 3.42 14.81 4.18
CA MET A 155 3.75 14.27 2.85
C MET A 155 2.54 14.31 1.92
N ILE A 156 1.39 13.80 2.36
CA ILE A 156 0.17 13.76 1.54
C ILE A 156 -0.33 15.17 1.24
N SER A 157 -0.26 16.08 2.22
CA SER A 157 -0.56 17.50 2.03
C SER A 157 0.36 18.15 0.99
N THR A 158 1.65 17.82 1.01
CA THR A 158 2.62 18.28 -0.01
C THR A 158 2.23 17.80 -1.41
N ALA A 159 1.91 16.52 -1.59
CA ALA A 159 1.41 16.01 -2.87
C ALA A 159 0.11 16.72 -3.31
N ALA A 160 -0.84 16.90 -2.39
CA ALA A 160 -2.07 17.64 -2.68
C ALA A 160 -1.80 19.10 -3.07
N GLY A 161 -0.78 19.74 -2.49
CA GLY A 161 -0.31 21.07 -2.88
C GLY A 161 0.19 21.09 -4.33
N ILE A 162 1.09 20.16 -4.69
CA ILE A 162 1.63 19.98 -6.04
C ILE A 162 0.49 19.76 -7.06
N PHE A 163 -0.53 18.98 -6.68
CA PHE A 163 -1.66 18.69 -7.57
C PHE A 163 -2.71 19.80 -7.66
N GLY A 164 -2.57 20.91 -6.92
CA GLY A 164 -3.60 21.95 -6.84
C GLY A 164 -4.89 21.46 -6.17
N LEU A 165 -4.75 20.55 -5.20
CA LEU A 165 -5.81 19.84 -4.47
C LEU A 165 -5.83 20.14 -2.97
N ALA A 166 -5.06 21.09 -2.45
CA ALA A 166 -4.98 21.38 -1.00
C ALA A 166 -6.36 21.48 -0.31
N ARG A 167 -7.33 22.20 -0.91
CA ARG A 167 -8.71 22.26 -0.38
C ARG A 167 -9.48 20.95 -0.45
N HIS A 168 -9.24 20.14 -1.49
CA HIS A 168 -9.88 18.82 -1.63
C HIS A 168 -9.29 17.82 -0.62
N TYR A 169 -8.00 17.91 -0.33
CA TYR A 169 -7.35 17.08 0.67
C TYR A 169 -8.03 17.21 2.03
N GLU A 170 -8.32 18.43 2.50
CA GLU A 170 -9.05 18.64 3.76
C GLU A 170 -10.44 18.00 3.76
N VAL A 171 -11.15 18.02 2.64
CA VAL A 171 -12.46 17.37 2.50
C VAL A 171 -12.33 15.85 2.54
N ILE A 172 -11.38 15.29 1.81
CA ILE A 172 -11.09 13.85 1.78
C ILE A 172 -10.70 13.40 3.20
N LYS A 173 -9.75 14.09 3.82
CA LYS A 173 -9.33 13.87 5.21
C LYS A 173 -10.51 13.89 6.16
N ALA A 174 -11.37 14.91 6.07
CA ALA A 174 -12.58 14.99 6.85
C ALA A 174 -13.58 13.84 6.59
N GLN A 175 -13.58 13.17 5.43
CA GLN A 175 -14.43 11.98 5.21
C GLN A 175 -13.85 10.74 5.89
N PHE A 176 -12.54 10.52 5.79
CA PHE A 176 -11.85 9.40 6.45
C PHE A 176 -11.93 9.50 7.98
N PHE A 177 -11.84 10.71 8.53
CA PHE A 177 -11.95 10.94 9.99
C PHE A 177 -13.36 11.32 10.46
N GLY A 178 -14.22 11.81 9.56
CA GLY A 178 -15.59 12.24 9.83
C GLY A 178 -16.61 11.10 9.86
N GLN A 179 -16.34 9.97 9.21
CA GLN A 179 -17.09 8.73 9.49
C GLN A 179 -16.78 8.15 10.88
N SER A 180 -15.67 8.57 11.50
CA SER A 180 -15.37 8.33 12.93
C SER A 180 -15.76 9.52 13.83
N SER A 181 -16.24 10.63 13.26
CA SER A 181 -16.56 11.88 13.97
C SER A 181 -17.92 12.43 13.56
N GLY A 182 -18.93 11.57 13.64
CA GLY A 182 -20.33 11.97 13.68
C GLY A 182 -20.81 12.25 15.11
N SER A 183 -20.06 12.99 15.94
CA SER A 183 -20.66 13.59 17.14
C SER A 183 -19.74 14.62 17.79
N ARG A 184 -20.18 15.89 17.88
CA ARG A 184 -19.64 16.85 18.86
C ARG A 184 -19.99 16.49 20.31
N THR A 185 -20.63 15.33 20.51
CA THR A 185 -20.79 14.64 21.80
C THR A 185 -19.74 13.52 22.00
N SER A 186 -18.93 13.16 20.97
CA SER A 186 -18.01 12.02 21.06
C SER A 186 -16.70 12.29 21.77
N ASN A 187 -16.24 13.53 21.97
CA ASN A 187 -14.94 13.74 22.66
C ASN A 187 -14.97 13.22 24.11
N LYS A 188 -16.14 13.24 24.75
CA LYS A 188 -16.31 12.64 26.08
C LYS A 188 -16.49 11.13 26.00
N THR A 189 -17.24 10.64 25.01
CA THR A 189 -17.47 9.20 24.80
C THR A 189 -16.22 8.46 24.31
N SER A 190 -15.38 9.07 23.47
CA SER A 190 -14.12 8.53 22.97
C SER A 190 -13.05 8.51 24.06
N LEU A 191 -13.02 9.53 24.94
CA LEU A 191 -12.17 9.52 26.13
C LEU A 191 -12.66 8.48 27.15
N GLU A 192 -13.95 8.37 27.41
CA GLU A 192 -14.52 7.33 28.27
C GLU A 192 -14.26 5.92 27.72
N GLU A 193 -14.35 5.72 26.40
CA GLU A 193 -13.97 4.48 25.73
C GLU A 193 -12.47 4.20 25.84
N GLY A 194 -11.62 5.23 25.71
CA GLY A 194 -10.18 5.11 25.92
C GLY A 194 -9.84 4.71 27.36
N TYR A 195 -10.45 5.38 28.35
CA TYR A 195 -10.32 5.04 29.77
C TYR A 195 -10.77 3.58 30.01
N ARG A 196 -11.91 3.18 29.45
CA ARG A 196 -12.41 1.79 29.53
C ARG A 196 -11.46 0.79 28.87
N LEU A 197 -10.88 1.12 27.70
CA LEU A 197 -9.94 0.25 26.97
C LEU A 197 -8.64 0.05 27.76
N LEU A 198 -8.13 1.11 28.40
CA LEU A 198 -6.96 1.02 29.28
C LEU A 198 -7.31 0.44 30.67
N GLY A 199 -8.60 0.24 30.96
CA GLY A 199 -9.10 -0.18 32.26
C GLY A 199 -8.84 0.85 33.36
N CYS A 200 -8.75 2.14 33.03
CA CYS A 200 -8.58 3.27 33.94
C CYS A 200 -9.81 4.19 33.97
N THR A 201 -9.74 5.23 34.79
CA THR A 201 -10.77 6.28 34.90
C THR A 201 -10.15 7.66 34.72
N SER A 202 -10.96 8.67 34.44
CA SER A 202 -10.48 10.07 34.35
C SER A 202 -9.87 10.60 35.64
N SER A 203 -10.26 10.04 36.80
CA SER A 203 -9.70 10.35 38.11
C SER A 203 -8.36 9.66 38.41
N ASP A 204 -7.92 8.69 37.60
CA ASP A 204 -6.63 8.04 37.79
C ASP A 204 -5.49 9.04 37.51
N SER A 205 -4.39 8.93 38.26
CA SER A 205 -3.20 9.75 38.02
C SER A 205 -2.47 9.30 36.75
N ASP A 206 -1.74 10.21 36.13
CA ASP A 206 -0.98 9.92 34.90
C ASP A 206 0.02 8.76 35.09
N GLN A 207 0.56 8.60 36.30
CA GLN A 207 1.42 7.47 36.64
C GLN A 207 0.68 6.13 36.59
N VAL A 208 -0.58 6.08 37.06
CA VAL A 208 -1.43 4.90 37.02
C VAL A 208 -1.83 4.56 35.58
N ILE A 209 -2.20 5.57 34.79
CA ILE A 209 -2.55 5.42 33.38
C ILE A 209 -1.34 4.87 32.58
N LYS A 210 -0.15 5.46 32.76
CA LYS A 210 1.11 4.98 32.16
C LYS A 210 1.47 3.55 32.57
N LYS A 211 1.17 3.16 33.81
CA LYS A 211 1.41 1.80 34.29
C LYS A 211 0.47 0.80 33.60
N LYS A 212 -0.83 1.10 33.51
CA LYS A 212 -1.81 0.24 32.84
C LYS A 212 -1.54 0.12 31.33
N TYR A 213 -1.17 1.23 30.68
CA TYR A 213 -0.71 1.23 29.29
C TYR A 213 0.46 0.26 29.07
N ARG A 214 1.55 0.38 29.84
CA ARG A 214 2.72 -0.51 29.71
C ARG A 214 2.38 -1.98 29.96
N GLN A 215 1.47 -2.24 30.90
CA GLN A 215 1.00 -3.59 31.18
C GLN A 215 0.24 -4.18 29.99
N LEU A 216 -0.70 -3.44 29.42
CA LEU A 216 -1.48 -3.86 28.25
C LEU A 216 -0.59 -4.10 27.01
N ILE A 217 0.42 -3.27 26.78
CA ILE A 217 1.40 -3.48 25.71
C ILE A 217 2.19 -4.77 25.93
N LYS A 218 2.64 -5.03 27.17
CA LYS A 218 3.37 -6.25 27.51
C LYS A 218 2.52 -7.50 27.35
N ASP A 219 1.24 -7.43 27.74
CA ASP A 219 0.33 -8.57 27.69
C ASP A 219 -0.09 -8.93 26.26
N ASN A 220 -0.15 -7.93 25.38
CA ASN A 220 -0.51 -8.12 23.97
C ASN A 220 0.72 -8.11 23.03
N HIS A 221 1.94 -8.22 23.56
CA HIS A 221 3.15 -8.19 22.74
C HIS A 221 3.26 -9.45 21.86
N PRO A 222 3.55 -9.33 20.55
CA PRO A 222 3.64 -10.46 19.65
C PRO A 222 4.67 -11.50 20.11
N ASP A 223 5.86 -11.10 20.58
CA ASP A 223 6.87 -12.03 21.12
C ASP A 223 6.35 -12.89 22.28
N ARG A 224 5.50 -12.32 23.14
CA ARG A 224 4.92 -13.04 24.27
C ARG A 224 3.90 -14.07 23.77
N LEU A 225 3.09 -13.72 22.79
CA LEU A 225 2.08 -14.62 22.22
C LEU A 225 2.71 -15.72 21.36
N MET A 226 3.77 -15.40 20.61
CA MET A 226 4.56 -16.39 19.88
C MET A 226 5.19 -17.42 20.84
N SER A 227 5.70 -16.98 22.00
CA SER A 227 6.23 -17.88 23.03
C SER A 227 5.17 -18.80 23.66
N GLN A 228 3.89 -18.47 23.49
CA GLN A 228 2.73 -19.23 23.99
C GLN A 228 2.08 -20.11 22.92
N GLY A 229 2.66 -20.20 21.72
CA GLY A 229 2.14 -21.03 20.63
C GLY A 229 0.87 -20.46 19.97
N ALA A 230 0.69 -19.15 20.00
CA ALA A 230 -0.45 -18.46 19.38
C ALA A 230 -0.45 -18.63 17.85
N SER A 231 -1.65 -18.70 17.26
CA SER A 231 -1.80 -18.78 15.80
C SER A 231 -1.51 -17.44 15.12
N GLU A 232 -1.30 -17.42 13.80
CA GLU A 232 -1.14 -16.17 13.04
C GLU A 232 -2.35 -15.23 13.19
N ALA A 233 -3.56 -15.79 13.33
CA ALA A 233 -4.77 -15.02 13.57
C ALA A 233 -4.75 -14.32 14.95
N ASP A 234 -4.24 -14.99 15.98
CA ASP A 234 -4.11 -14.44 17.32
C ASP A 234 -3.06 -13.33 17.38
N ILE A 235 -1.94 -13.51 16.67
CA ILE A 235 -0.89 -12.50 16.55
C ILE A 235 -1.45 -11.25 15.85
N LYS A 236 -2.23 -11.43 14.78
CA LYS A 236 -2.88 -10.32 14.08
C LYS A 236 -3.89 -9.58 14.97
N ALA A 237 -4.73 -10.31 15.69
CA ALA A 237 -5.69 -9.72 16.63
C ALA A 237 -4.99 -8.95 17.76
N ALA A 238 -3.86 -9.47 18.25
CA ALA A 238 -3.05 -8.79 19.26
C ALA A 238 -2.39 -7.51 18.74
N ASN A 239 -1.87 -7.52 17.51
CA ASN A 239 -1.33 -6.31 16.88
C ASN A 239 -2.40 -5.22 16.73
N GLU A 240 -3.61 -5.61 16.31
CA GLU A 240 -4.75 -4.68 16.22
C GLU A 240 -5.13 -4.15 17.61
N LYS A 241 -5.11 -5.00 18.64
CA LYS A 241 -5.35 -4.59 20.03
C LYS A 241 -4.30 -3.61 20.54
N VAL A 242 -3.02 -3.86 20.26
CA VAL A 242 -1.90 -2.98 20.61
C VAL A 242 -2.07 -1.61 19.96
N ALA A 243 -2.47 -1.57 18.68
CA ALA A 243 -2.74 -0.31 17.99
C ALA A 243 -3.88 0.47 18.65
N GLN A 244 -4.98 -0.20 19.01
CA GLN A 244 -6.10 0.42 19.74
C GLN A 244 -5.65 0.97 21.11
N ILE A 245 -4.83 0.20 21.85
CA ILE A 245 -4.29 0.60 23.16
C ILE A 245 -3.43 1.86 23.05
N LYS A 246 -2.54 1.93 22.04
CA LYS A 246 -1.69 3.10 21.79
C LYS A 246 -2.51 4.35 21.49
N ARG A 247 -3.47 4.27 20.56
CA ARG A 247 -4.35 5.40 20.20
C ARG A 247 -5.13 5.93 21.41
N ALA A 248 -5.70 5.04 22.21
CA ALA A 248 -6.43 5.44 23.41
C ALA A 248 -5.53 6.14 24.44
N TYR A 249 -4.30 5.64 24.63
CA TYR A 249 -3.33 6.29 25.52
C TYR A 249 -2.94 7.69 25.02
N GLU A 250 -2.65 7.84 23.73
CA GLU A 250 -2.32 9.13 23.12
C GLU A 250 -3.47 10.14 23.25
N GLN A 251 -4.70 9.72 22.98
CA GLN A 251 -5.90 10.56 23.14
C GLN A 251 -6.10 11.02 24.58
N ILE A 252 -5.93 10.11 25.56
CA ILE A 252 -6.03 10.45 26.99
C ILE A 252 -4.96 11.44 27.40
N MET A 253 -3.70 11.23 26.98
CA MET A 253 -2.60 12.12 27.35
C MET A 253 -2.74 13.51 26.69
N ALA A 254 -3.17 13.57 25.43
CA ALA A 254 -3.42 14.82 24.72
C ALA A 254 -4.57 15.64 25.34
N ALA A 255 -5.58 14.99 25.91
CA ALA A 255 -6.67 15.67 26.62
C ALA A 255 -6.29 16.18 28.02
N ARG A 256 -5.14 15.74 28.56
CA ARG A 256 -4.66 16.07 29.91
C ARG A 256 -3.48 17.06 29.90
N SER A 257 -2.88 17.30 28.74
CA SER A 257 -1.83 18.31 28.49
C SER A 257 -2.42 19.66 28.14
#